data_AF-B2BGT1-F1
#
_entry.id   AF-B2BGT1-F1
#
_cell.length_a   1.000
_cell.length_b   1.000
_cell.length_c   1.000
_cell.angle_alpha   90.00
_cell.angle_beta   90.00
_cell.angle_gamma   90.00
#
_symmetry.space_group_name_H-M   'P 1'
#
loop_
_entity.id
_entity.type
_entity.pdbx_description
1 polymer ?
#
loop_
_entity_poly.entity_id
_entity_poly.type
_entity_poly.pdbx_seq_one_letter_code
_entity_poly.pdbx_strand_id
1 'polypeptide(L)'
;LFQLINQREDFSFALFSGGLSNPKLKAVSNTIAFANPKAPVFPRLATGKSWDEMTVTWTSGYNIDEAIPFVEWGWKGQEQKRSPAGTLTFEQNSMCGP
;
A
#
# COMPACT_ATOMS: atom_id res chain seq x y z
N LEU A 1 -3.49 12.57 -19.59
CA LEU A 1 -2.95 11.22 -19.31
C LEU A 1 -3.09 10.97 -17.81
N PHE A 2 -3.66 9.84 -17.40
CA PHE A 2 -3.71 9.47 -15.98
C PHE A 2 -2.44 8.71 -15.61
N GLN A 3 -1.89 9.02 -14.44
CA GLN A 3 -0.78 8.28 -13.85
C GLN A 3 -1.31 7.55 -12.62
N LEU A 4 -1.23 6.22 -12.64
CA LEU A 4 -1.73 5.37 -11.57
C LEU A 4 -0.59 5.00 -10.63
N ILE A 5 -0.91 4.84 -9.35
CA ILE A 5 -0.01 4.31 -8.33
C ILE A 5 -0.50 2.93 -7.88
N ASN A 6 0.42 2.04 -7.54
CA ASN A 6 0.07 0.73 -7.00
C ASN A 6 -0.37 0.88 -5.54
N GLN A 7 -1.66 0.72 -5.27
CA GLN A 7 -2.25 0.82 -3.94
C GLN A 7 -3.03 -0.45 -3.57
N ARG A 8 -2.55 -1.61 -4.07
CA ARG A 8 -3.26 -2.89 -4.13
C ARG A 8 -4.38 -2.89 -5.17
N GLU A 9 -5.03 -4.05 -5.30
CA GLU A 9 -6.15 -4.32 -6.19
C GLU A 9 -5.97 -3.86 -7.65
N ASP A 10 -7.03 -4.02 -8.43
CA ASP A 10 -7.10 -3.62 -9.83
C ASP A 10 -7.90 -2.31 -10.01
N PHE A 11 -7.96 -1.82 -11.25
CA PHE A 11 -8.60 -0.57 -11.61
C PHE A 11 -9.57 -0.78 -12.78
N SER A 12 -10.71 -0.09 -12.71
CA SER A 12 -11.63 0.12 -13.83
C SER A 12 -12.02 1.59 -13.90
N PHE A 13 -12.25 2.11 -15.11
CA PHE A 13 -12.68 3.49 -15.34
C PHE A 13 -14.13 3.51 -15.80
N ALA A 14 -14.90 4.45 -15.28
CA ALA A 14 -16.31 4.60 -15.63
C ALA A 14 -16.57 6.01 -16.19
N LEU A 15 -17.29 6.08 -17.31
CA LEU A 15 -17.72 7.32 -17.93
C LEU A 15 -19.14 7.66 -17.47
N PHE A 16 -19.31 8.87 -16.94
CA PHE A 16 -20.60 9.38 -16.48
C PHE A 16 -21.02 10.64 -17.25
N SER A 17 -22.33 10.87 -17.29
CA SER A 17 -22.95 12.13 -17.71
C SER A 17 -23.83 12.69 -16.58
N GLY A 18 -24.31 13.93 -16.67
CA GLY A 18 -25.21 14.52 -15.65
C GLY A 18 -24.51 15.15 -14.44
N GLY A 19 -23.18 15.26 -14.46
CA GLY A 19 -22.38 15.86 -13.39
C GLY A 19 -22.29 14.97 -12.14
N LEU A 20 -21.69 15.50 -11.07
CA LEU A 20 -21.49 14.75 -9.80
C LEU A 20 -22.78 14.57 -9.00
N SER A 21 -23.74 15.51 -9.11
CA SER A 21 -24.99 15.47 -8.32
C SER A 21 -26.06 14.53 -8.89
N ASN A 22 -26.03 14.25 -10.21
CA ASN A 22 -26.98 13.32 -10.85
C ASN A 22 -26.25 12.44 -11.90
N PRO A 23 -25.28 11.62 -11.46
CA PRO A 23 -24.42 10.87 -12.35
C PRO A 23 -25.18 9.75 -13.05
N LYS A 24 -25.03 9.64 -14.36
CA LYS A 24 -25.58 8.57 -15.19
C LYS A 24 -24.44 7.83 -15.87
N LEU A 25 -24.21 6.57 -15.48
CA LEU A 25 -23.19 5.69 -16.06
C LEU A 25 -23.48 5.48 -17.56
N LYS A 26 -22.44 5.62 -18.38
CA LYS A 26 -22.50 5.45 -19.84
C LYS A 26 -21.64 4.31 -20.34
N ALA A 27 -20.48 4.09 -19.73
CA ALA A 27 -19.58 3.01 -20.10
C ALA A 27 -18.62 2.68 -18.94
N VAL A 28 -18.08 1.46 -18.95
CA VAL A 28 -17.02 0.98 -18.05
C VAL A 28 -15.91 0.40 -18.93
N SER A 29 -14.65 0.68 -18.59
CA SER A 29 -13.48 0.12 -19.29
C SER A 29 -13.25 -1.35 -18.91
N ASN A 30 -12.31 -2.00 -19.60
CA ASN A 30 -11.71 -3.22 -19.06
C ASN A 30 -10.95 -2.93 -17.76
N THR A 31 -10.76 -3.99 -16.98
CA THR A 31 -9.91 -3.99 -15.80
C THR A 31 -8.43 -3.93 -16.19
N ILE A 32 -7.63 -3.20 -15.42
CA ILE A 32 -6.17 -3.20 -15.49
C ILE A 32 -5.57 -3.37 -14.10
N ALA A 33 -4.41 -4.02 -13.99
CA ALA A 33 -3.74 -4.26 -12.71
C ALA A 33 -2.23 -4.06 -12.84
N PHE A 34 -1.57 -3.76 -11.71
CA PHE A 34 -0.12 -3.83 -11.62
C PHE A 34 0.35 -5.28 -11.66
N ALA A 35 1.57 -5.54 -12.17
CA ALA A 35 2.10 -6.91 -12.25
C ALA A 35 2.18 -7.62 -10.89
N ASN A 36 2.43 -6.86 -9.81
CA ASN A 36 2.30 -7.32 -8.43
C ASN A 36 1.52 -6.28 -7.60
N PRO A 37 0.19 -6.39 -7.48
CA PRO A 37 -0.60 -5.46 -6.69
C PRO A 37 -0.24 -5.49 -5.19
N LYS A 38 0.31 -6.59 -4.68
CA LYS A 38 0.63 -6.78 -3.27
C LYS A 38 2.02 -6.28 -2.87
N ALA A 39 2.81 -5.76 -3.82
CA ALA A 39 4.19 -5.35 -3.59
C ALA A 39 4.35 -4.37 -2.40
N PRO A 40 5.46 -4.45 -1.65
CA PRO A 40 5.77 -3.47 -0.61
C PRO A 40 6.07 -2.10 -1.24
N VAL A 41 5.32 -1.08 -0.85
CA VAL A 41 5.36 0.27 -1.45
C VAL A 41 5.35 1.38 -0.38
N PHE A 42 5.77 2.56 -0.81
CA PHE A 42 5.72 3.82 -0.04
C PHE A 42 6.35 3.77 1.36
N PRO A 43 7.63 3.34 1.48
CA PRO A 43 8.30 3.34 2.77
C PRO A 43 8.42 4.75 3.35
N ARG A 44 8.26 4.87 4.67
CA ARG A 44 8.37 6.10 5.44
C ARG A 44 9.30 5.86 6.62
N LEU A 45 10.16 6.82 6.88
CA LEU A 45 11.10 6.79 8.00
C LEU A 45 10.57 7.65 9.15
N ALA A 46 10.76 7.18 10.37
CA ALA A 46 10.53 7.96 11.58
C ALA A 46 11.57 7.59 12.64
N THR A 47 11.89 8.54 13.53
CA THR A 47 12.72 8.26 14.71
C THR A 47 12.00 7.23 15.59
N GLY A 48 12.76 6.26 16.06
CA GLY A 48 12.28 5.27 17.03
C GLY A 48 12.23 5.82 18.44
N LYS A 49 12.21 4.91 19.42
CA LYS A 49 12.11 5.27 20.85
C LYS A 49 13.39 5.88 21.41
N SER A 50 14.53 5.51 20.85
CA SER A 50 15.86 5.98 21.24
C SER A 50 16.51 6.75 20.09
N TRP A 51 17.52 7.56 20.42
CA TRP A 51 18.24 8.41 19.45
C TRP A 51 18.95 7.61 18.35
N ASP A 52 19.27 6.35 18.62
CA ASP A 52 19.94 5.40 17.74
C ASP A 52 18.96 4.40 17.08
N GLU A 53 17.65 4.62 17.24
CA GLU A 53 16.61 3.80 16.63
C GLU A 53 15.91 4.56 15.49
N MET A 54 15.75 3.90 14.35
CA MET A 54 14.97 4.39 13.22
C MET A 54 13.97 3.32 12.80
N THR A 55 12.74 3.74 12.52
CA THR A 55 11.65 2.86 12.10
C THR A 55 11.40 3.00 10.61
N VAL A 56 11.10 1.88 9.96
CA VAL A 56 10.69 1.81 8.56
C VAL A 56 9.26 1.28 8.53
N THR A 57 8.34 2.10 8.04
CA THR A 57 6.94 1.71 7.86
C THR A 57 6.60 1.71 6.38
N TRP A 58 6.02 0.63 5.86
CA TRP A 58 5.59 0.53 4.47
C TRP A 58 4.20 -0.12 4.39
N THR A 59 3.63 -0.16 3.19
CA THR A 59 2.35 -0.83 2.93
C THR A 59 2.55 -1.96 1.94
N SER A 60 1.92 -3.11 2.17
CA SER A 60 1.90 -4.22 1.23
C SER A 60 0.50 -4.86 1.20
N GLY A 61 0.27 -5.78 0.27
CA GLY A 61 -0.93 -6.62 0.26
C GLY A 61 -0.76 -7.95 0.97
N TYR A 62 0.44 -8.31 1.44
CA TYR A 62 0.69 -9.60 2.08
C TYR A 62 0.33 -9.55 3.56
N ASN A 63 -0.50 -10.49 4.00
CA ASN A 63 -0.76 -10.74 5.41
C ASN A 63 0.31 -11.68 6.01
N ILE A 64 0.36 -11.77 7.34
CA ILE A 64 1.39 -12.52 8.09
C ILE A 64 1.36 -14.03 7.85
N ASP A 65 0.22 -14.57 7.39
CA ASP A 65 0.03 -15.97 7.00
C ASP A 65 0.47 -16.23 5.54
N GLU A 66 0.68 -15.19 4.75
CA GLU A 66 1.09 -15.29 3.34
C GLU A 66 2.60 -15.06 3.15
N ALA A 67 3.19 -14.16 3.94
CA ALA A 67 4.61 -13.84 3.89
C ALA A 67 5.13 -13.36 5.25
N ILE A 68 6.43 -13.59 5.52
CA ILE A 68 7.11 -13.06 6.70
C ILE A 68 7.69 -11.69 6.35
N PRO A 69 7.20 -10.58 6.93
CA PRO A 69 7.72 -9.25 6.63
C PRO A 69 9.03 -8.98 7.39
N PHE A 70 10.01 -8.45 6.67
CA PHE A 70 11.30 -8.04 7.23
C PHE A 70 11.89 -6.86 6.47
N VAL A 71 12.82 -6.15 7.11
CA VAL A 71 13.69 -5.16 6.46
C VAL A 71 15.10 -5.72 6.43
N GLU A 72 15.73 -5.68 5.26
CA GLU A 72 17.16 -5.94 5.11
C GLU A 72 17.89 -4.59 5.07
N TRP A 73 18.85 -4.39 5.98
CA TRP A 73 19.51 -3.11 6.18
C TRP A 73 20.93 -3.26 6.73
N GLY A 74 21.74 -2.21 6.59
CA GLY A 74 23.12 -2.17 7.01
C GLY A 74 23.87 -1.02 6.38
N TRP A 75 25.15 -0.87 6.72
CA TRP A 75 26.00 0.11 6.08
C TRP A 75 26.21 -0.26 4.61
N LYS A 76 26.30 0.76 3.74
CA LYS A 76 26.54 0.57 2.31
C LYS A 76 27.88 -0.16 2.10
N GLY A 77 27.85 -1.28 1.39
CA GLY A 77 29.04 -2.09 1.10
C GLY A 77 29.47 -3.04 2.22
N GLN A 78 28.69 -3.17 3.29
CA GLN A 78 28.90 -4.14 4.36
C GLN A 78 27.86 -5.26 4.31
N GLU A 79 28.03 -6.28 5.14
CA GLU A 79 27.02 -7.32 5.33
C GLU A 79 25.70 -6.72 5.82
N GLN A 80 24.61 -7.09 5.17
CA GLN A 80 23.27 -6.63 5.52
C GLN A 80 22.64 -7.57 6.54
N LYS A 81 21.86 -7.01 7.47
CA LYS A 81 21.13 -7.76 8.50
C LYS A 81 19.64 -7.69 8.23
N ARG A 82 18.92 -8.72 8.66
CA ARG A 82 17.46 -8.75 8.61
C ARG A 82 16.88 -8.46 9.99
N SER A 83 15.91 -7.55 10.02
CA SER A 83 15.11 -7.26 11.21
C SER A 83 13.63 -7.56 10.91
N PRO A 84 12.90 -8.19 11.84
CA PRO A 84 11.49 -8.50 11.65
C PRO A 84 10.65 -7.22 11.64
N ALA A 85 9.43 -7.30 11.10
CA ALA A 85 8.47 -6.22 11.17
C ALA A 85 7.15 -6.66 11.81
N GLY A 86 6.60 -5.78 12.65
CA GLY A 86 5.22 -5.91 13.10
C GLY A 86 4.26 -5.54 11.97
N THR A 87 3.16 -6.28 11.86
CA THR A 87 2.11 -6.02 10.85
C THR A 87 0.85 -5.55 11.56
N LEU A 88 0.30 -4.43 11.12
CA LEU A 88 -0.94 -3.86 11.63
C LEU A 88 -1.87 -3.55 10.47
N THR A 89 -3.17 -3.74 10.68
CA THR A 89 -4.23 -3.37 9.73
C THR A 89 -5.46 -2.95 10.51
N PHE A 90 -6.47 -2.44 9.81
CA PHE A 90 -7.79 -2.14 10.33
C PHE A 90 -8.83 -2.49 9.27
N GLU A 91 -10.03 -2.82 9.70
CA GLU A 91 -11.13 -3.20 8.82
C GLU A 91 -12.22 -2.13 8.82
N GLN A 92 -13.21 -2.27 7.94
CA GLN A 92 -14.35 -1.36 7.88
C GLN A 92 -15.04 -1.22 9.25
N ASN A 93 -15.17 -2.32 10.00
CA ASN A 93 -15.78 -2.34 11.33
C ASN A 93 -14.94 -1.64 12.42
N SER A 94 -13.67 -1.31 12.14
CA SER A 94 -12.85 -0.50 13.03
C SER A 94 -13.15 0.99 12.91
N MET A 95 -13.92 1.42 11.91
CA MET A 95 -14.24 2.83 11.67
C MET A 95 -15.36 3.31 12.60
N CYS A 96 -15.26 4.56 13.07
CA CYS A 96 -16.20 5.13 14.04
C CYS A 96 -17.54 5.61 13.42
N GLY A 97 -17.69 5.59 12.10
CA GLY A 97 -18.88 6.09 11.41
C GLY A 97 -18.84 5.86 9.88
N PRO A 98 -19.87 6.32 9.17
CA PRO A 98 -19.91 6.37 7.71
C PRO A 98 -18.90 7.39 7.13
#